data_AF-A0A973TVP2-F1
#
_entry.id   AF-A0A973TVP2-F1
#
_cell.length_a   1.000
_cell.length_b   1.000
_cell.length_c   1.000
_cell.angle_alpha   90.00
_cell.angle_beta   90.00
_cell.angle_gamma   90.00
#
_symmetry.space_group_name_H-M   'P 1'
#
loop_
_entity.id
_entity.type
_entity.pdbx_description
1 polymer ?
#
loop_
_entity_poly.entity_id
_entity_poly.type
_entity_poly.pdbx_seq_one_letter_code
_entity_poly.pdbx_strand_id
1 'polypeptide(L)'
;MRILPRRARRRAGPVSVVLDPATAELVRLGALLEVVAQAVALQDRAEAVIVGCAQPGETPWEVARTGRAVAAQYGRLSGWAADLVWPTDGPPPPQRVVDLLRYHVGMLDCALKLAFPRYRTDRLESRRLAMTGLGPPARELRDLERTLHTRLTT
;
A
#
# COMPACT_ATOMS: atom_id res chain seq x y z
N MET A 1 20.43 46.59 -43.83
CA MET A 1 20.41 45.47 -42.85
C MET A 1 19.13 44.66 -43.05
N ARG A 2 19.22 43.39 -43.45
CA ARG A 2 18.08 42.48 -43.66
C ARG A 2 18.04 41.47 -42.50
N ILE A 3 16.96 41.46 -41.74
CA ILE A 3 16.72 40.51 -40.64
C ILE A 3 16.09 39.25 -41.24
N LEU A 4 16.77 38.11 -41.17
CA LEU A 4 16.22 36.80 -41.52
C LEU A 4 15.30 36.30 -40.39
N PRO A 5 14.12 35.72 -40.69
CA PRO A 5 13.26 35.18 -39.66
C PRO A 5 13.84 33.86 -39.10
N ARG A 6 13.94 33.78 -37.77
CA ARG A 6 14.25 32.56 -37.02
C ARG A 6 13.23 31.47 -37.39
N ARG A 7 13.70 30.39 -38.03
CA ARG A 7 12.95 29.13 -38.16
C ARG A 7 12.53 28.65 -36.78
N ALA A 8 11.22 28.64 -36.52
CA ALA A 8 10.66 27.99 -35.36
C ALA A 8 10.99 26.49 -35.42
N ARG A 9 11.79 26.02 -34.47
CA ARG A 9 11.96 24.58 -34.24
C ARG A 9 10.60 24.02 -33.86
N ARG A 10 9.99 23.29 -34.78
CA ARG A 10 8.82 22.44 -34.56
C ARG A 10 9.18 21.48 -33.42
N ARG A 11 8.67 21.72 -32.21
CA ARG A 11 8.79 20.76 -31.09
C ARG A 11 8.13 19.48 -31.57
N ALA A 12 8.90 18.39 -31.69
CA ALA A 12 8.34 17.06 -31.80
C ALA A 12 7.46 16.86 -30.56
N GLY A 13 6.17 16.60 -30.75
CA GLY A 13 5.28 16.23 -29.66
C GLY A 13 5.79 14.96 -28.97
N PRO A 14 5.40 14.70 -27.71
CA PRO A 14 5.77 13.46 -27.05
C PRO A 14 5.29 12.30 -27.91
N VAL A 15 6.22 11.40 -28.26
CA VAL A 15 5.90 10.16 -28.96
C VAL A 15 5.09 9.32 -27.97
N SER A 16 3.77 9.41 -28.05
CA SER A 16 2.88 8.51 -27.32
C SER A 16 3.00 7.14 -27.98
N VAL A 17 3.85 6.29 -27.40
CA VAL A 17 3.92 4.88 -27.75
C VAL A 17 2.60 4.25 -27.31
N VAL A 18 1.71 4.00 -28.26
CA VAL A 18 0.49 3.22 -28.02
C VAL A 18 0.94 1.77 -27.90
N LEU A 19 0.93 1.24 -26.68
CA LEU A 19 1.11 -0.19 -26.44
C LEU A 19 -0.12 -0.92 -26.95
N ASP A 20 0.06 -2.12 -27.49
CA ASP A 20 -1.07 -3.01 -27.72
C ASP A 20 -1.74 -3.36 -26.37
N PRO A 21 -3.04 -3.71 -26.37
CA PRO A 21 -3.79 -3.93 -25.13
C PRO A 21 -3.18 -4.99 -24.21
N ALA A 22 -2.58 -6.05 -24.78
CA ALA A 22 -2.00 -7.14 -24.00
C ALA A 22 -0.70 -6.70 -23.31
N THR A 23 0.20 -6.02 -24.04
CA THR A 23 1.41 -5.44 -23.43
C THR A 23 1.05 -4.41 -22.36
N ALA A 24 0.03 -3.57 -22.60
CA ALA A 24 -0.44 -2.61 -21.61
C ALA A 24 -0.99 -3.29 -20.34
N GLU A 25 -1.67 -4.43 -20.47
CA GLU A 25 -2.15 -5.20 -19.33
C GLU A 25 -0.99 -5.81 -18.52
N LEU A 26 0.00 -6.41 -19.19
CA LEU A 26 1.18 -6.96 -18.53
C LEU A 26 1.95 -5.89 -17.73
N VAL A 27 2.11 -4.68 -18.30
CA VAL A 27 2.74 -3.56 -17.59
C VAL A 27 1.93 -3.16 -16.34
N ARG A 28 0.60 -3.11 -16.43
CA ARG A 28 -0.26 -2.80 -15.28
C ARG A 28 -0.21 -3.88 -14.21
N LEU A 29 -0.22 -5.16 -14.60
CA LEU A 29 -0.09 -6.30 -13.68
C LEU A 29 1.28 -6.30 -12.98
N GLY A 30 2.36 -6.01 -13.72
CA GLY A 30 3.70 -5.86 -13.16
C GLY A 30 3.78 -4.73 -12.14
N ALA A 31 3.24 -3.56 -12.47
CA ALA A 31 3.18 -2.42 -11.55
C ALA A 31 2.36 -2.74 -10.29
N LEU A 32 1.23 -3.44 -10.43
CA LEU A 32 0.42 -3.86 -9.29
C LEU A 32 1.14 -4.90 -8.42
N LEU A 33 1.85 -5.86 -9.02
CA LEU A 33 2.65 -6.84 -8.29
C LEU A 33 3.74 -6.16 -7.46
N GLU A 34 4.45 -5.18 -8.01
CA GLU A 34 5.47 -4.41 -7.27
C GLU A 34 4.90 -3.73 -6.03
N VAL A 35 3.71 -3.13 -6.14
CA VAL A 35 3.03 -2.51 -4.99
C VAL A 35 2.65 -3.56 -3.94
N VAL A 36 2.12 -4.71 -4.38
CA VAL A 36 1.71 -5.80 -3.48
C VAL A 36 2.93 -6.42 -2.78
N ALA A 37 4.02 -6.69 -3.50
CA ALA A 37 5.24 -7.27 -2.95
C ALA A 37 5.87 -6.36 -1.88
N GLN A 38 5.95 -5.05 -2.16
CA GLN A 38 6.40 -4.08 -1.15
C GLN A 38 5.48 -4.06 0.07
N ALA A 39 4.16 -4.16 -0.13
CA ALA A 39 3.21 -4.19 0.97
C ALA A 39 3.29 -5.48 1.81
N VAL A 40 3.56 -6.63 1.19
CA VAL A 40 3.79 -7.91 1.87
C VAL A 40 5.08 -7.84 2.71
N ALA A 41 6.16 -7.27 2.16
CA ALA A 41 7.43 -7.10 2.87
C ALA A 41 7.30 -6.22 4.13
N LEU A 42 6.25 -5.39 4.25
CA LEU A 42 5.98 -4.59 5.44
C LEU A 42 5.21 -5.33 6.54
N GLN A 43 4.61 -6.48 6.24
CA GLN A 43 3.67 -7.14 7.15
C GLN A 43 4.32 -7.52 8.46
N ASP A 44 5.52 -8.10 8.47
CA ASP A 44 6.18 -8.52 9.72
C ASP A 44 6.44 -7.33 10.66
N ARG A 45 6.81 -6.18 10.08
CA ARG A 45 7.01 -4.95 10.85
C ARG A 45 5.70 -4.39 11.37
N ALA A 46 4.63 -4.47 10.57
CA ALA A 46 3.30 -4.04 11.00
C ALA A 46 2.74 -4.93 12.10
N GLU A 47 2.91 -6.25 11.99
CA GLU A 47 2.55 -7.22 13.03
C GLU A 47 3.30 -6.93 14.33
N ALA A 48 4.62 -6.73 14.26
CA ALA A 48 5.43 -6.38 15.42
C ALA A 48 4.96 -5.08 16.10
N VAL A 49 4.54 -4.08 15.32
CA VAL A 49 3.97 -2.84 15.87
C VAL A 49 2.63 -3.11 16.57
N ILE A 50 1.72 -3.86 15.95
CA ILE A 50 0.39 -4.14 16.54
C ILE A 50 0.55 -4.95 17.83
N VAL A 51 1.38 -6.00 17.81
CA VAL A 51 1.68 -6.82 18.98
C VAL A 51 2.38 -6.01 20.06
N GLY A 52 3.32 -5.15 19.70
CA GLY A 52 4.00 -4.23 20.63
C GLY A 52 3.02 -3.26 21.30
N CYS A 53 2.09 -2.70 20.52
CA CYS A 53 0.99 -1.88 21.02
C CYS A 53 0.03 -2.65 21.93
N ALA A 54 -0.01 -3.99 21.87
CA ALA A 54 -0.91 -4.85 22.65
C ALA A 54 -0.27 -5.46 23.90
N GLN A 55 1.01 -5.17 24.19
CA GLN A 55 1.68 -5.71 25.37
C GLN A 55 1.18 -5.05 26.67
N PRO A 56 1.05 -5.79 27.79
CA PRO A 56 0.76 -5.20 29.09
C PRO A 56 1.78 -4.11 29.48
N GLY A 57 1.31 -3.09 30.19
CA GLY A 57 2.15 -1.97 30.63
C GLY A 57 2.27 -0.83 29.62
N GLU A 58 3.25 0.04 29.84
CA GLU A 58 3.46 1.21 29.00
C GLU A 58 4.13 0.84 27.68
N THR A 59 3.55 1.29 26.55
CA THR A 59 4.09 1.02 25.22
C THR A 59 5.31 1.92 24.95
N PRO A 60 6.47 1.36 24.58
CA PRO A 60 7.66 2.15 24.27
C PRO A 60 7.45 3.11 23.10
N TRP A 61 8.09 4.28 23.15
CA TRP A 61 7.95 5.33 22.13
C TRP A 61 8.47 4.88 20.75
N GLU A 62 9.42 3.94 20.70
CA GLU A 62 9.96 3.35 19.47
C GLU A 62 8.86 2.63 18.66
N VAL A 63 7.87 2.03 19.34
CA VAL A 63 6.72 1.39 18.70
C VAL A 63 5.88 2.43 17.97
N ALA A 64 5.64 3.60 18.58
CA ALA A 64 4.94 4.70 17.92
C ALA A 64 5.70 5.22 16.69
N ARG A 65 7.01 5.43 16.81
CA ARG A 65 7.84 5.88 15.69
C ARG A 65 7.81 4.89 14.53
N THR A 66 8.01 3.61 14.83
CA THR A 66 7.99 2.54 13.82
C THR A 66 6.61 2.41 13.19
N GLY A 67 5.55 2.40 14.00
CA GLY A 67 4.17 2.30 13.52
C GLY A 67 3.78 3.43 12.58
N ARG A 68 4.12 4.68 12.91
CA ARG A 68 3.89 5.83 12.01
C ARG A 68 4.63 5.68 10.69
N ALA A 69 5.88 5.22 10.72
CA ALA A 69 6.68 5.02 9.51
C ALA A 69 6.09 3.91 8.61
N VAL A 70 5.63 2.81 9.19
CA VAL A 70 5.00 1.69 8.45
C VAL A 70 3.62 2.09 7.91
N ALA A 71 2.79 2.77 8.71
CA ALA A 71 1.49 3.26 8.26
C ALA A 71 1.62 4.27 7.10
N ALA A 72 2.61 5.16 7.16
CA ALA A 72 2.89 6.09 6.05
C ALA A 72 3.33 5.36 4.77
N GLN A 73 4.06 4.25 4.88
CA GLN A 73 4.45 3.43 3.73
C GLN A 73 3.24 2.74 3.12
N TYR A 74 2.39 2.08 3.92
CA TYR A 74 1.12 1.53 3.42
C TYR A 74 0.21 2.59 2.81
N GLY A 75 0.15 3.79 3.38
CA GLY A 75 -0.61 4.91 2.84
C GLY A 75 -0.14 5.32 1.43
N ARG A 76 1.19 5.39 1.22
CA ARG A 76 1.75 5.67 -0.12
C ARG A 76 1.46 4.55 -1.11
N LEU A 77 1.66 3.29 -0.70
CA LEU A 77 1.36 2.12 -1.53
C LEU A 77 -0.14 2.07 -1.90
N SER A 78 -1.03 2.42 -0.97
CA SER A 78 -2.46 2.52 -1.25
C SER A 78 -2.78 3.61 -2.27
N GLY A 79 -2.09 4.75 -2.23
CA GLY A 79 -2.23 5.80 -3.23
C GLY A 79 -1.79 5.31 -4.61
N TRP A 80 -0.60 4.71 -4.69
CA TRP A 80 -0.09 4.15 -5.95
C TRP A 80 -0.99 3.03 -6.50
N ALA A 81 -1.48 2.13 -5.65
CA ALA A 81 -2.44 1.11 -6.07
C ALA A 81 -3.73 1.73 -6.63
N ALA A 82 -4.21 2.84 -6.03
CA ALA A 82 -5.42 3.53 -6.49
C ALA A 82 -5.21 4.19 -7.86
N ASP A 83 -4.04 4.78 -8.10
CA ASP A 83 -3.66 5.33 -9.41
C ASP A 83 -3.52 4.24 -10.48
N LEU A 84 -3.24 3.01 -10.05
CA LEU A 84 -3.18 1.82 -10.88
C LEU A 84 -4.52 1.07 -10.97
N VAL A 85 -5.67 1.64 -10.61
CA VAL A 85 -6.95 0.92 -10.81
C VAL A 85 -7.37 1.01 -12.27
N TRP A 86 -7.63 -0.15 -12.90
CA TRP A 86 -8.23 -0.24 -14.23
C TRP A 86 -9.41 -1.23 -14.24
N PRO A 87 -10.39 -1.06 -15.15
CA PRO A 87 -11.42 -2.06 -15.36
C PRO A 87 -10.81 -3.37 -15.85
N THR A 88 -11.04 -4.46 -15.11
CA THR A 88 -10.61 -5.81 -15.48
C THR A 88 -11.62 -6.81 -14.96
N ASP A 89 -12.01 -7.74 -15.82
CA ASP A 89 -12.85 -8.89 -15.44
C ASP A 89 -12.01 -10.03 -14.84
N GLY A 90 -10.68 -9.97 -15.00
CA GLY A 90 -9.73 -10.96 -14.50
C GLY A 90 -9.29 -10.68 -13.05
N PRO A 91 -9.19 -11.71 -12.19
CA PRO A 91 -8.72 -11.57 -10.82
C PRO A 91 -7.18 -11.39 -10.72
N PRO A 92 -6.67 -10.80 -9.62
CA PRO A 92 -7.46 -10.09 -8.62
C PRO A 92 -7.82 -8.67 -9.08
N PRO A 93 -9.02 -8.16 -8.71
CA PRO A 93 -9.39 -6.81 -9.06
C PRO A 93 -8.45 -5.81 -8.36
N PRO A 94 -7.85 -4.85 -9.07
CA PRO A 94 -6.92 -3.87 -8.51
C PRO A 94 -7.49 -3.11 -7.30
N GLN A 95 -8.80 -2.84 -7.33
CA GLN A 95 -9.51 -2.20 -6.22
C GLN A 95 -9.39 -2.99 -4.91
N ARG A 96 -9.34 -4.33 -4.97
CA ARG A 96 -9.20 -5.15 -3.76
C ARG A 96 -7.85 -4.96 -3.08
N VAL A 97 -6.78 -4.75 -3.86
CA VAL A 97 -5.46 -4.41 -3.32
C VAL A 97 -5.54 -3.10 -2.55
N VAL A 98 -6.17 -2.07 -3.13
CA VAL A 98 -6.37 -0.76 -2.46
C VAL A 98 -7.08 -0.93 -1.12
N ASP A 99 -8.14 -1.74 -1.07
CA ASP A 99 -8.93 -1.96 0.14
C ASP A 99 -8.11 -2.67 1.24
N LEU A 100 -7.31 -3.67 0.87
CA LEU A 100 -6.42 -4.37 1.81
C LEU A 100 -5.33 -3.44 2.37
N LEU A 101 -4.73 -2.59 1.54
CA LEU A 101 -3.74 -1.62 1.99
C LEU A 101 -4.35 -0.58 2.94
N ARG A 102 -5.55 -0.09 2.64
CA ARG A 102 -6.30 0.82 3.53
C ARG A 102 -6.66 0.16 4.85
N TYR A 103 -7.03 -1.12 4.82
CA TYR A 103 -7.25 -1.90 6.03
C TYR A 103 -6.00 -1.95 6.91
N HIS A 104 -4.81 -2.22 6.34
CA HIS A 104 -3.56 -2.23 7.09
C HIS A 104 -3.21 -0.86 7.70
N VAL A 105 -3.44 0.24 6.97
CA VAL A 105 -3.32 1.60 7.53
C VAL A 105 -4.27 1.80 8.71
N GLY A 106 -5.54 1.41 8.56
CA GLY A 106 -6.54 1.53 9.62
C GLY A 106 -6.21 0.72 10.86
N MET A 107 -5.67 -0.50 10.70
CA MET A 107 -5.24 -1.34 11.81
C MET A 107 -4.08 -0.73 12.58
N LEU A 108 -3.07 -0.19 11.88
CA LEU A 108 -1.93 0.49 12.52
C LEU A 108 -2.37 1.77 13.24
N ASP A 109 -3.21 2.59 12.60
CA ASP A 109 -3.75 3.80 13.22
C ASP A 109 -4.58 3.48 14.48
N CYS A 110 -5.43 2.46 14.41
CA CYS A 110 -6.21 1.97 15.54
C CYS A 110 -5.30 1.51 16.69
N ALA A 111 -4.31 0.65 16.40
CA ALA A 111 -3.37 0.14 17.40
C ALA A 111 -2.61 1.29 18.08
N LEU A 112 -2.10 2.25 17.31
CA LEU A 112 -1.37 3.41 17.83
C LEU A 112 -2.26 4.33 18.69
N LYS A 113 -3.50 4.59 18.27
CA LYS A 113 -4.44 5.41 19.06
C LYS A 113 -4.83 4.75 20.38
N LEU A 114 -4.92 3.43 20.39
CA LEU A 114 -5.19 2.65 21.61
C LEU A 114 -3.98 2.61 22.54
N ALA A 115 -2.76 2.54 22.01
CA ALA A 115 -1.52 2.52 22.79
C ALA A 115 -1.14 3.90 23.36
N PHE A 116 -1.47 4.97 22.65
CA PHE A 116 -1.15 6.35 23.05
C PHE A 116 -2.42 7.22 23.16
N PRO A 117 -3.38 6.85 24.05
CA PRO A 117 -4.62 7.59 24.18
C PRO A 117 -4.39 8.90 24.95
N ARG A 118 -5.19 9.93 24.63
CA ARG A 118 -5.23 11.16 25.42
C ARG A 118 -5.75 10.94 26.85
N TYR A 119 -6.67 9.99 27.01
CA TYR A 119 -7.26 9.58 28.29
C TYR A 119 -7.33 8.05 28.36
N ARG A 120 -6.72 7.45 29.38
CA ARG A 120 -6.73 6.00 29.59
C ARG A 120 -8.00 5.58 30.33
N THR A 121 -8.67 4.54 29.84
CA THR A 121 -9.84 3.92 30.47
C THR A 121 -9.74 2.40 30.34
N ASP A 122 -10.35 1.65 31.26
CA ASP A 122 -10.32 0.19 31.25
C ASP A 122 -10.87 -0.42 29.97
N ARG A 123 -11.86 0.24 29.36
CA ARG A 123 -12.43 -0.14 28.06
C ARG A 123 -11.42 -0.03 26.93
N LEU A 124 -10.66 1.07 26.88
CA LEU A 124 -9.64 1.27 25.85
C LEU A 124 -8.47 0.32 26.07
N GLU A 125 -8.10 0.07 27.32
CA GLU A 125 -7.04 -0.86 27.68
C GLU A 125 -7.41 -2.30 27.31
N SER A 126 -8.62 -2.75 27.65
CA SER A 126 -9.13 -4.06 27.25
C SER A 126 -9.12 -4.22 25.72
N ARG A 127 -9.50 -3.18 24.97
CA ARG A 127 -9.47 -3.21 23.51
C ARG A 127 -8.05 -3.26 22.96
N ARG A 128 -7.12 -2.51 23.57
CA ARG A 128 -5.70 -2.51 23.20
C ARG A 128 -5.09 -3.89 23.36
N LEU A 129 -5.33 -4.54 24.50
CA LEU A 129 -4.81 -5.87 24.82
C LEU A 129 -5.45 -6.98 23.96
N ALA A 130 -6.65 -6.76 23.43
CA ALA A 130 -7.32 -7.70 22.53
C ALA A 130 -6.80 -7.66 21.07
N MET A 131 -5.89 -6.76 20.74
CA MET A 131 -5.30 -6.67 19.40
C MET A 131 -4.33 -7.82 19.16
N THR A 132 -4.51 -8.57 18.06
CA THR A 132 -3.74 -9.78 17.77
C THR A 132 -2.87 -9.70 16.52
N GLY A 133 -2.99 -8.63 15.73
CA GLY A 133 -2.22 -8.46 14.49
C GLY A 133 -3.02 -7.92 13.31
N LEU A 134 -2.52 -8.14 12.09
CA LEU A 134 -3.20 -7.78 10.84
C LEU A 134 -4.28 -8.79 10.42
N GLY A 135 -4.22 -10.02 10.93
CA GLY A 135 -5.27 -11.02 10.74
C GLY A 135 -5.46 -11.53 9.30
N PRO A 136 -6.64 -12.06 8.94
CA PRO A 136 -6.90 -12.68 7.64
C PRO A 136 -6.58 -11.80 6.41
N PRO A 137 -6.82 -10.47 6.41
CA PRO A 137 -6.47 -9.61 5.28
C PRO A 137 -4.99 -9.60 4.90
N ALA A 138 -4.08 -9.83 5.85
CA ALA A 138 -2.64 -9.94 5.53
C ALA A 138 -2.33 -11.22 4.75
N ARG A 139 -2.99 -12.33 5.11
CA ARG A 139 -2.89 -13.59 4.35
C ARG A 139 -3.45 -13.42 2.95
N GLU A 140 -4.60 -12.77 2.83
CA GLU A 140 -5.22 -12.47 1.54
C GLU A 140 -4.27 -11.68 0.63
N LEU A 141 -3.58 -10.66 1.15
CA LEU A 141 -2.61 -9.89 0.36
C LEU A 141 -1.44 -10.75 -0.16
N ARG A 142 -0.94 -11.70 0.65
CA ARG A 142 0.07 -12.69 0.20
C ARG A 142 -0.47 -13.63 -0.86
N ASP A 143 -1.75 -14.01 -0.77
CA ASP A 143 -2.40 -14.84 -1.78
C ASP A 143 -2.56 -14.09 -3.11
N LEU A 144 -2.84 -12.78 -3.04
CA LEU A 144 -2.88 -11.90 -4.20
C LEU A 144 -1.50 -11.76 -4.86
N GLU A 145 -0.44 -11.61 -4.07
CA GLU A 145 0.94 -11.55 -4.57
C GLU A 145 1.26 -12.80 -5.42
N ARG A 146 0.99 -13.99 -4.87
CA ARG A 146 1.22 -15.27 -5.57
C ARG A 146 0.39 -15.39 -6.85
N THR A 147 -0.86 -14.92 -6.81
CA THR A 147 -1.76 -14.92 -7.97
C THR A 147 -1.21 -14.01 -9.08
N LEU A 148 -0.80 -12.80 -8.74
CA LEU A 148 -0.22 -11.84 -9.69
C LEU A 148 1.09 -12.36 -10.29
N HIS A 149 1.96 -12.95 -9.47
CA HIS A 149 3.20 -13.56 -9.95
C HIS A 149 2.92 -14.68 -10.97
N THR A 150 1.94 -15.55 -10.68
CA THR A 150 1.57 -16.65 -11.58
C THR A 150 1.06 -16.13 -12.93
N ARG A 151 0.26 -15.05 -12.92
CA ARG A 151 -0.27 -14.43 -14.14
C ARG A 151 0.79 -13.76 -15.00
N LEU A 152 1.89 -13.29 -14.43
CA LEU A 152 2.99 -12.68 -15.20
C LEU A 152 3.95 -13.72 -15.80
N THR A 153 3.98 -14.93 -15.25
CA THR A 153 4.83 -16.03 -15.73
C THR A 153 4.14 -16.97 -16.72
N THR A 154 2.81 -16.88 -16.86
CA THR A 154 2.00 -17.68 -17.79
C THR A 154 1.79 -16.92 -19.08
#